data_AF-A0A438XN16-F1
#
_entry.id   AF-A0A438XN16-F1
#
_cell.length_a   1.000
_cell.length_b   1.000
_cell.length_c   1.000
_cell.angle_alpha   90.00
_cell.angle_beta   90.00
_cell.angle_gamma   90.00
#
_symmetry.space_group_name_H-M   'P 1'
#
loop_
_entity.id
_entity.type
_entity.pdbx_description
1 polymer ?
#
loop_
_entity_poly.entity_id
_entity_poly.type
_entity_poly.pdbx_seq_one_letter_code
_entity_poly.pdbx_strand_id
1 'polypeptide(L)'
;NKAIALAHDNTLLLAWTKQHPEFKLGITSLGDKDVIAPAIKKGNPKLLEWLNNEIDSLISSDFLKEAYQETLEPVYGDEIKPEEIIFE
;
A
#
# COMPACT_ATOMS: atom_id res chain seq x y z
N ASN A 1 -27.10 3.55 -16.71
CA ASN A 1 -26.66 2.30 -16.05
C ASN A 1 -25.37 2.57 -15.27
N LYS A 2 -25.35 2.26 -13.97
CA LYS A 2 -24.11 2.22 -13.18
C LYS A 2 -23.53 0.80 -13.25
N ALA A 3 -22.23 0.65 -13.09
CA ALA A 3 -21.59 -0.66 -12.95
C ALA A 3 -22.03 -1.35 -11.64
N ILE A 4 -21.98 -2.68 -11.60
CA ILE A 4 -22.39 -3.50 -10.43
C ILE A 4 -21.23 -3.83 -9.48
N ALA A 5 -19.99 -3.55 -9.87
CA ALA A 5 -18.78 -3.80 -9.09
C ALA A 5 -17.62 -2.90 -9.54
N LEU A 6 -16.59 -2.78 -8.71
CA LEU A 6 -15.34 -2.08 -8.97
C LEU A 6 -14.18 -2.98 -8.52
N ALA A 7 -13.13 -3.05 -9.33
CA ALA A 7 -11.88 -3.74 -8.99
C ALA A 7 -10.74 -2.71 -8.94
N HIS A 8 -9.95 -2.77 -7.88
CA HIS A 8 -8.77 -1.97 -7.61
C HIS A 8 -7.95 -2.70 -6.54
N ASP A 9 -6.78 -2.16 -6.18
CA ASP A 9 -6.00 -2.58 -5.02
C ASP A 9 -6.91 -2.81 -3.81
N ASN A 10 -6.81 -4.00 -3.21
CA ASN A 10 -7.61 -4.36 -2.05
C ASN A 10 -7.34 -3.43 -0.86
N THR A 11 -6.11 -2.94 -0.69
CA THR A 11 -5.73 -1.92 0.30
C THR A 11 -6.58 -0.65 0.16
N LEU A 12 -6.74 -0.12 -1.06
CA LEU A 12 -7.62 1.02 -1.32
C LEU A 12 -9.09 0.69 -1.00
N LEU A 13 -9.58 -0.46 -1.47
CA LEU A 13 -10.99 -0.82 -1.28
C LEU A 13 -11.34 -1.06 0.20
N LEU A 14 -10.40 -1.59 0.98
CA LEU A 14 -10.54 -1.76 2.43
C LEU A 14 -10.76 -0.40 3.10
N ALA A 15 -9.90 0.58 2.82
CA ALA A 15 -10.06 1.95 3.32
C ALA A 15 -11.38 2.59 2.87
N TRP A 16 -11.72 2.42 1.59
CA TRP A 16 -12.87 3.09 0.99
C TRP A 16 -14.21 2.57 1.55
N THR A 17 -14.35 1.25 1.70
CA THR A 17 -15.61 0.65 2.20
C THR A 17 -15.88 0.99 3.67
N LYS A 18 -14.86 1.29 4.49
CA LYS A 18 -15.07 1.80 5.85
C LYS A 18 -15.77 3.15 5.89
N GLN A 19 -15.55 3.98 4.88
CA GLN A 19 -16.19 5.29 4.75
C GLN A 19 -17.53 5.21 3.99
N HIS A 20 -17.84 4.06 3.37
CA HIS A 20 -19.02 3.84 2.51
C HIS A 20 -19.70 2.51 2.86
N PRO A 21 -20.41 2.44 4.00
CA PRO A 21 -20.92 1.18 4.58
C PRO A 21 -22.00 0.49 3.73
N GLU A 22 -22.55 1.16 2.73
CA GLU A 22 -23.46 0.58 1.74
C GLU A 22 -22.74 -0.36 0.73
N PHE A 23 -21.41 -0.33 0.73
CA PHE A 23 -20.55 -1.23 -0.04
C PHE A 23 -19.77 -2.18 0.87
N LYS A 24 -19.29 -3.28 0.28
CA LYS A 24 -18.45 -4.27 0.97
C LYS A 24 -17.41 -4.83 0.01
N LEU A 25 -16.29 -5.31 0.56
CA LEU A 25 -15.38 -6.16 -0.20
C LEU A 25 -16.04 -7.52 -0.45
N GLY A 26 -16.37 -7.80 -1.72
CA GLY A 26 -16.87 -9.11 -2.14
C GLY A 26 -15.74 -10.13 -2.35
N ILE A 27 -14.57 -9.67 -2.82
CA ILE A 27 -13.36 -10.45 -3.06
C ILE A 27 -12.22 -9.72 -2.36
N THR A 28 -11.55 -10.35 -1.40
CA THR A 28 -10.51 -9.72 -0.56
C THR A 28 -9.10 -9.84 -1.13
N SER A 29 -8.89 -10.76 -2.06
CA SER A 29 -7.64 -10.93 -2.81
C SER A 29 -7.94 -11.55 -4.17
N LEU A 30 -7.22 -11.10 -5.20
CA LEU A 30 -7.36 -11.57 -6.57
C LEU A 30 -6.00 -11.51 -7.27
N GLY A 31 -5.48 -12.66 -7.67
CA GLY A 31 -4.19 -12.76 -8.35
C GLY A 31 -3.02 -12.93 -7.38
N ASP A 32 -1.84 -12.55 -7.86
CA ASP A 32 -0.58 -12.65 -7.13
C ASP A 32 -0.46 -11.55 -6.06
N LYS A 33 0.45 -11.76 -5.10
CA LYS A 33 0.81 -10.72 -4.13
C LYS A 33 1.86 -9.80 -4.75
N ASP A 34 1.42 -8.61 -5.16
CA ASP A 34 2.29 -7.58 -5.72
C ASP A 34 2.84 -6.64 -4.65
N VAL A 35 3.90 -5.91 -5.01
CA VAL A 35 4.54 -4.88 -4.18
C VAL A 35 4.45 -3.52 -4.86
N ILE A 36 4.35 -2.45 -4.08
CA ILE A 36 4.43 -1.07 -4.57
C ILE A 36 5.86 -0.58 -4.40
N ALA A 37 6.47 -0.12 -5.50
CA ALA A 37 7.86 0.34 -5.51
C ALA A 37 8.00 1.67 -6.27
N PRO A 38 8.96 2.53 -5.87
CA PRO A 38 9.30 3.71 -6.64
C PRO A 38 9.94 3.31 -7.99
N ALA A 39 9.71 4.13 -9.01
CA ALA A 39 10.21 3.87 -10.36
C ALA A 39 11.10 5.01 -10.86
N ILE A 40 12.10 4.64 -11.67
CA ILE A 40 12.99 5.59 -12.35
C ILE A 40 12.93 5.38 -13.88
N LYS A 41 13.41 6.37 -14.63
CA LYS A 41 13.58 6.22 -16.09
C LYS A 41 14.56 5.08 -16.39
N LYS A 42 14.15 4.18 -17.29
CA LYS A 42 15.01 3.09 -17.79
C LYS A 42 16.34 3.62 -18.30
N GLY A 43 17.43 2.94 -17.92
CA GLY A 43 18.80 3.30 -18.32
C GLY A 43 19.49 4.32 -17.43
N ASN A 44 19.01 4.57 -16.21
CA ASN A 44 19.67 5.44 -15.25
C ASN A 44 20.20 4.66 -14.01
N PRO A 45 21.33 3.95 -14.14
CA PRO A 45 21.82 3.05 -13.09
C PRO A 45 22.27 3.80 -11.83
N LYS A 46 22.79 5.03 -11.95
CA LYS A 46 23.23 5.81 -10.78
C LYS A 46 22.06 6.23 -9.89
N LEU A 47 20.96 6.67 -10.50
CA LEU A 47 19.76 7.00 -9.73
C LEU A 47 19.09 5.76 -9.15
N LEU A 48 19.15 4.62 -9.87
CA LEU A 48 18.65 3.35 -9.36
C LEU A 48 19.41 2.92 -8.10
N GLU A 49 20.74 2.94 -8.15
CA GLU A 49 21.59 2.57 -7.03
C GLU A 49 21.37 3.48 -5.82
N TRP A 50 21.31 4.80 -6.05
CA TRP A 50 21.00 5.74 -4.98
C TRP A 50 19.61 5.48 -4.36
N LEU A 51 18.58 5.29 -5.19
CA LEU A 51 17.21 5.04 -4.72
C LEU A 51 17.10 3.74 -3.94
N ASN A 52 17.77 2.68 -4.39
CA ASN A 52 17.79 1.40 -3.67
C ASN A 52 18.44 1.57 -2.29
N ASN A 53 19.60 2.22 -2.21
CA ASN A 53 20.28 2.47 -0.93
C ASN A 53 19.43 3.32 0.02
N GLU A 54 18.71 4.32 -0.51
CA GLU A 54 17.79 5.14 0.29
C GLU A 54 16.62 4.31 0.82
N ILE A 55 15.99 3.50 -0.02
CA ILE A 55 14.87 2.63 0.39
C ILE A 55 15.34 1.60 1.44
N ASP A 56 16.50 0.98 1.25
CA ASP A 56 17.07 0.06 2.25
C ASP A 56 17.32 0.75 3.60
N SER A 57 17.79 2.00 3.57
CA SER A 57 17.96 2.81 4.78
C SER A 57 16.63 3.15 5.46
N LEU A 58 15.58 3.43 4.68
CA LEU A 58 14.25 3.75 5.22
C LEU A 58 13.56 2.50 5.80
N ILE A 59 13.67 1.35 5.13
CA ILE A 59 13.17 0.05 5.63
C ILE A 59 13.86 -0.33 6.93
N SER A 60 15.18 -0.15 7.02
CA SER A 60 15.96 -0.46 8.23
C SER A 60 15.72 0.52 9.40
N SER A 61 14.93 1.56 9.18
CA SER A 61 14.58 2.59 10.17
C SER A 61 13.10 2.49 10.55
N ASP A 62 12.68 3.23 11.59
CA ASP A 62 11.26 3.29 11.96
C ASP A 62 10.39 4.10 10.97
N PHE A 63 10.97 4.64 9.89
CA PHE A 63 10.27 5.54 8.96
C PHE A 63 8.98 4.95 8.38
N LEU A 64 9.00 3.70 7.89
CA LEU A 64 7.80 3.10 7.28
C LEU A 64 6.70 2.84 8.31
N LYS A 65 7.09 2.50 9.53
CA LYS A 65 6.17 2.32 10.65
C LYS A 65 5.55 3.65 11.07
N GLU A 66 6.35 4.70 11.22
CA GLU A 66 5.87 6.06 11.52
C GLU A 66 4.92 6.56 10.41
N ALA A 67 5.29 6.39 9.14
CA ALA A 67 4.44 6.75 8.01
C ALA A 67 3.11 5.98 8.00
N TYR A 68 3.11 4.69 8.34
CA TYR A 68 1.88 3.90 8.49
C TYR A 68 0.98 4.48 9.58
N GLN A 69 1.53 4.74 10.77
CA GLN A 69 0.80 5.27 11.91
C GLN A 69 0.19 6.66 11.64
N GLU A 70 0.94 7.52 10.94
CA GLU A 70 0.48 8.86 10.63
C GLU A 70 -0.58 8.92 9.52
N THR A 71 -0.48 8.04 8.52
CA THR A 71 -1.23 8.19 7.26
C THR A 71 -2.24 7.09 6.96
N LEU A 72 -2.00 5.87 7.42
CA LEU A 72 -2.80 4.70 7.07
C LEU A 72 -3.62 4.17 8.25
N GLU A 73 -3.03 4.12 9.44
CA GLU A 73 -3.71 3.68 10.68
C GLU A 73 -5.03 4.45 10.96
N PRO A 74 -5.13 5.79 10.78
CA PRO A 74 -6.38 6.50 11.01
C PRO A 74 -7.53 6.09 10.09
N VAL A 75 -7.21 5.46 8.95
CA VAL A 75 -8.19 5.03 7.95
C VAL A 75 -8.47 3.53 8.05
N TYR A 76 -7.42 2.72 8.25
CA TYR A 76 -7.56 1.27 8.40
C TYR A 76 -7.99 0.82 9.78
N GLY A 77 -7.81 1.64 10.82
CA GLY A 77 -8.03 1.23 12.19
C GLY A 77 -7.23 -0.03 12.55
N ASP A 78 -7.81 -0.83 13.43
CA ASP A 78 -7.20 -1.97 14.12
C ASP A 78 -7.36 -3.32 13.39
N GLU A 79 -7.98 -3.31 12.21
CA GLU A 79 -8.18 -4.54 11.40
C GLU A 79 -6.97 -4.90 10.53
N ILE A 80 -6.14 -3.92 10.17
CA ILE A 80 -4.96 -4.13 9.33
C ILE A 80 -3.73 -3.83 10.17
N LYS A 81 -2.84 -4.82 10.27
CA LYS A 81 -1.56 -4.63 10.97
C LYS A 81 -0.54 -3.98 10.03
N PRO A 82 0.39 -3.15 10.55
CA PRO A 82 1.45 -2.55 9.73
C PRO A 82 2.21 -3.59 8.91
N GLU A 83 2.52 -4.74 9.51
CA GLU A 83 3.24 -5.89 8.92
C GLU A 83 2.52 -6.55 7.72
N GLU A 84 1.25 -6.19 7.46
CA GLU A 84 0.52 -6.61 6.24
C GLU A 84 0.67 -5.61 5.08
N ILE A 85 1.23 -4.42 5.33
CA ILE A 85 1.28 -3.28 4.40
C ILE A 85 2.71 -2.78 4.16
N ILE A 86 3.55 -2.73 5.19
CA ILE A 86 4.91 -2.18 5.12
C ILE A 86 5.96 -3.28 4.98
N PHE A 87 7.17 -2.88 4.56
CA PHE A 87 8.36 -3.72 4.60
C PHE A 87 9.16 -3.41 5.87
N GLU A 88 9.78 -4.43 6.45
CA GLU A 88 10.72 -4.36 7.59
C GLU A 88 11.99 -5.17 7.27
#